data_AF-A0A3P7LTZ8-F1
#
_entry.id   AF-A0A3P7LTZ8-F1
#
_cell.length_a   1.000
_cell.length_b   1.000
_cell.length_c   1.000
_cell.angle_alpha   90.00
_cell.angle_beta   90.00
_cell.angle_gamma   90.00
#
_symmetry.space_group_name_H-M   'P 1'
#
loop_
_entity.id
_entity.type
_entity.pdbx_description
1 polymer ?
#
loop_
_entity_poly.entity_id
_entity_poly.type
_entity_poly.pdbx_seq_one_letter_code
_entity_poly.pdbx_strand_id
1 'polypeptide(L)'
;MCVCTLFGHNCTNEKDIIDVIGRRTLKERHELRLRYAELYREDLVDVLNAELSGDFRQLAKYLFFGPIQVLALQLYKLLKTEGTADTALIDIICCCSPTDLSALQKVYKEDTSRTLANDVEKRTNGTLREYMILFLNTERKAFSFAQLQTAVTTADWDVLVNFQEAENKAERIFSAVNT
;
A
#
# COMPACT_ATOMS: atom_id res chain seq x y z
N MET A 1 -2.98 -29.38 14.13
CA MET A 1 -2.24 -29.78 15.35
C MET A 1 -0.96 -28.96 15.38
N CYS A 2 -0.84 -28.02 16.32
CA CYS A 2 0.36 -27.20 16.46
C CYS A 2 1.50 -28.08 17.03
N VAL A 3 2.74 -27.88 16.58
CA VAL A 3 3.90 -28.73 16.92
C VAL A 3 4.22 -28.71 18.42
N CYS A 4 3.68 -27.76 19.18
CA CYS A 4 3.90 -27.56 20.61
C CYS A 4 3.43 -28.74 21.50
N THR A 5 2.45 -29.56 21.07
CA THR A 5 1.92 -30.64 21.92
C THR A 5 2.86 -31.84 22.10
N LEU A 6 3.97 -31.95 21.36
CA LEU A 6 4.89 -33.09 21.46
C LEU A 6 6.10 -32.87 22.39
N PHE A 7 6.36 -31.64 22.85
CA PHE A 7 7.60 -31.30 23.59
C PHE A 7 7.40 -30.56 24.92
N GLY A 8 6.17 -30.44 25.44
CA GLY A 8 5.96 -29.84 26.77
C GLY A 8 6.34 -28.35 26.87
N HIS A 9 6.41 -27.63 25.75
CA HIS A 9 6.56 -26.18 25.74
C HIS A 9 5.21 -25.51 26.02
N ASN A 10 5.22 -24.56 26.95
CA ASN A 10 4.09 -23.71 27.32
C ASN A 10 3.40 -23.14 26.07
N CYS A 11 2.07 -23.17 26.06
CA CYS A 11 1.27 -22.49 25.05
C CYS A 11 1.66 -21.00 24.96
N THR A 12 1.73 -20.47 23.73
CA THR A 12 2.02 -19.06 23.47
C THR A 12 1.00 -18.16 24.17
N ASN A 13 1.46 -17.25 25.05
CA ASN A 13 0.58 -16.30 25.70
C ASN A 13 0.29 -15.10 24.79
N GLU A 14 -0.74 -15.23 23.96
CA GLU A 14 -1.14 -14.19 23.01
C GLU A 14 -1.55 -12.87 23.70
N LYS A 15 -2.05 -12.90 24.94
CA LYS A 15 -2.44 -11.69 25.68
C LYS A 15 -1.24 -10.80 25.99
N ASP A 16 -0.13 -11.39 26.43
CA ASP A 16 1.09 -10.65 26.72
C ASP A 16 1.67 -10.06 25.44
N ILE A 17 1.61 -10.81 24.33
CA ILE A 17 2.05 -10.34 23.01
C ILE A 17 1.21 -9.12 22.57
N ILE A 18 -0.12 -9.17 22.73
CA ILE A 18 -1.01 -8.05 22.42
C ILE A 18 -0.69 -6.84 23.28
N ASP A 19 -0.50 -7.02 24.59
CA ASP A 19 -0.22 -5.91 25.50
C ASP A 19 1.14 -5.26 25.26
N VAL A 20 2.15 -6.05 24.88
CA VAL A 20 3.48 -5.53 24.53
C VAL A 20 3.43 -4.87 23.14
N ILE A 21 3.00 -5.56 22.09
CA ILE A 21 3.13 -5.05 20.72
C ILE A 21 2.05 -4.01 20.40
N GLY A 22 0.80 -4.25 20.81
CA GLY A 22 -0.38 -3.48 20.41
C GLY A 22 -0.41 -2.05 20.98
N ARG A 23 0.32 -1.77 22.06
CA ARG A 23 0.36 -0.44 22.70
C ARG A 23 1.54 0.44 22.26
N ARG A 24 2.34 -0.03 21.30
CA ARG A 24 3.59 0.62 20.87
C ARG A 24 3.47 1.19 19.46
N THR A 25 4.12 2.33 19.25
CA THR A 25 4.30 2.94 17.94
C THR A 25 5.17 2.05 17.04
N LEU A 26 5.20 2.32 15.73
CA LEU A 26 6.07 1.59 14.80
C LEU A 26 7.56 1.69 15.20
N LYS A 27 8.01 2.88 15.60
CA LYS A 27 9.40 3.11 16.03
C LYS A 27 9.76 2.28 17.27
N GLU A 28 8.89 2.28 18.28
CA GLU A 28 9.10 1.48 19.49
C GLU A 28 9.08 -0.03 19.21
N ARG A 29 8.24 -0.48 18.26
CA ARG A 29 8.24 -1.88 17.82
C ARG A 29 9.53 -2.26 17.09
N HIS A 30 10.10 -1.37 16.29
CA HIS A 30 11.41 -1.59 15.66
C HIS A 30 12.54 -1.65 16.67
N GLU A 31 12.58 -0.74 17.65
CA GLU A 31 13.55 -0.80 18.74
C GLU A 31 13.41 -2.11 19.54
N LEU A 32 12.18 -2.52 19.85
CA LEU A 32 11.91 -3.80 20.51
C LEU A 32 12.47 -4.98 19.70
N ARG A 33 12.25 -5.00 18.39
CA ARG A 33 12.79 -6.05 17.50
C ARG A 33 14.32 -6.09 17.54
N LEU A 34 14.97 -4.92 17.50
CA LEU A 34 16.43 -4.83 17.59
C LEU A 34 16.95 -5.38 18.93
N ARG A 35 16.36 -4.95 20.06
CA ARG A 35 16.74 -5.43 21.39
C ARG A 35 16.50 -6.92 21.57
N TYR A 36 15.40 -7.44 21.03
CA TYR A 36 15.12 -8.88 21.05
C TYR A 36 16.23 -9.66 20.33
N ALA A 37 16.67 -9.20 19.16
CA ALA A 37 17.75 -9.84 18.41
C ALA A 37 19.11 -9.77 19.12
N GLU A 38 19.40 -8.68 19.83
CA GLU A 38 20.63 -8.55 20.64
C GLU A 38 20.65 -9.55 21.80
N LEU A 39 19.53 -9.68 22.52
CA LEU A 39 19.41 -10.50 23.73
C LEU A 39 19.31 -12.00 23.42
N TYR A 40 18.51 -12.36 22.41
CA TYR A 40 18.13 -13.75 22.15
C TYR A 40 18.70 -14.32 20.85
N ARG A 41 19.41 -13.50 20.05
CA ARG A 41 20.04 -13.91 18.78
C ARG A 41 19.05 -14.47 17.74
N GLU A 42 17.79 -14.09 17.85
CA GLU A 42 16.70 -14.46 16.94
C GLU A 42 15.94 -13.22 16.48
N ASP A 43 15.33 -13.28 15.30
CA ASP A 43 14.48 -12.20 14.82
C ASP A 43 13.07 -12.31 15.42
N LEU A 44 12.62 -11.24 16.09
CA LEU A 44 11.30 -11.22 16.75
C LEU A 44 10.14 -11.49 15.77
N VAL A 45 10.20 -10.99 14.54
CA VAL A 45 9.10 -11.17 13.58
C VAL A 45 9.05 -12.61 13.09
N ASP A 46 10.21 -13.24 12.88
CA ASP A 46 10.29 -14.65 12.50
C ASP A 46 9.79 -15.58 13.61
N VAL A 47 10.16 -15.30 14.86
CA VAL A 47 9.65 -16.02 16.04
C VAL A 47 8.12 -15.90 16.14
N LEU A 48 7.58 -14.69 16.06
CA LEU A 48 6.12 -14.48 16.07
C LEU A 48 5.42 -15.20 14.91
N ASN A 49 6.07 -15.26 13.74
CA ASN A 49 5.53 -15.95 12.58
C ASN A 49 5.55 -17.48 12.72
N ALA A 50 6.48 -18.05 13.49
CA ALA A 50 6.52 -19.47 13.81
C ALA A 50 5.48 -19.85 14.88
N GLU A 51 5.35 -19.03 15.93
CA GLU A 51 4.55 -19.34 17.12
C GLU A 51 3.06 -19.01 16.98
N LEU A 52 2.70 -17.91 16.31
CA LEU A 52 1.29 -17.50 16.16
C LEU A 52 0.63 -18.26 15.02
N SER A 53 -0.69 -18.17 14.83
CA SER A 53 -1.36 -18.75 13.65
C SER A 53 -2.51 -17.88 13.13
N GLY A 54 -3.01 -18.21 11.93
CA GLY A 54 -4.16 -17.54 11.30
C GLY A 54 -4.00 -16.03 11.12
N ASP A 55 -5.11 -15.31 11.25
CA ASP A 55 -5.16 -13.85 11.06
C ASP A 55 -4.34 -13.10 12.11
N PHE A 56 -4.24 -13.64 13.33
CA PHE A 56 -3.46 -13.02 14.39
C PHE A 56 -1.97 -13.01 14.07
N ARG A 57 -1.43 -14.11 13.53
CA ARG A 57 -0.05 -14.15 13.00
C ARG A 57 0.17 -13.06 11.95
N GLN A 58 -0.79 -12.92 11.02
CA GLN A 58 -0.67 -11.98 9.92
C GLN A 58 -0.69 -10.53 10.40
N LEU A 59 -1.57 -10.21 11.35
CA LEU A 59 -1.64 -8.90 11.99
C LEU A 59 -0.36 -8.61 12.78
N ALA A 60 0.08 -9.53 13.65
CA ALA A 60 1.28 -9.36 14.47
C ALA A 60 2.52 -9.07 13.62
N LYS A 61 2.65 -9.74 12.47
CA LYS A 61 3.69 -9.45 11.48
C LYS A 61 3.54 -8.05 10.88
N TYR A 62 2.33 -7.67 10.45
CA TYR A 62 2.06 -6.37 9.83
C TYR A 62 2.29 -5.18 10.74
N LEU A 63 2.17 -5.36 12.06
CA LEU A 63 2.50 -4.34 13.05
C LEU A 63 3.98 -3.89 12.99
N PHE A 64 4.89 -4.65 12.38
CA PHE A 64 6.29 -4.24 12.21
C PHE A 64 6.59 -3.58 10.86
N PHE A 65 5.58 -3.32 10.02
CA PHE A 65 5.76 -2.63 8.75
C PHE A 65 5.14 -1.24 8.77
N GLY A 66 5.72 -0.33 7.98
CA GLY A 66 5.12 0.98 7.71
C GLY A 66 3.85 0.87 6.86
N PRO A 67 3.00 1.91 6.84
CA PRO A 67 1.73 1.87 6.10
C PRO A 67 1.93 1.57 4.61
N ILE A 68 2.91 2.22 3.97
CA ILE A 68 3.22 2.00 2.55
C ILE A 68 3.73 0.57 2.28
N GLN A 69 4.52 0.00 3.19
CA GLN A 69 4.99 -1.39 3.08
C GLN A 69 3.82 -2.38 3.21
N VAL A 70 2.90 -2.14 4.14
CA VAL A 70 1.68 -2.96 4.27
C VAL A 70 0.85 -2.90 2.99
N LEU A 71 0.66 -1.71 2.42
CA LEU A 71 -0.05 -1.56 1.13
C LEU A 71 0.67 -2.30 -0.01
N ALA A 72 1.99 -2.21 -0.09
CA ALA A 72 2.78 -2.89 -1.12
C ALA A 72 2.64 -4.42 -1.01
N LEU A 73 2.77 -4.96 0.20
CA LEU A 73 2.60 -6.39 0.47
C LEU A 73 1.18 -6.86 0.16
N GLN A 74 0.17 -6.05 0.49
CA GLN A 74 -1.22 -6.37 0.21
C GLN A 74 -1.48 -6.39 -1.28
N LEU A 75 -1.00 -5.39 -2.03
CA LEU A 75 -1.08 -5.38 -3.50
C LEU A 75 -0.40 -6.61 -4.10
N TYR A 76 0.79 -6.98 -3.61
CA TYR A 76 1.51 -8.13 -4.13
C TYR A 76 0.71 -9.44 -3.94
N LYS A 77 0.07 -9.59 -2.77
CA LYS A 77 -0.82 -10.72 -2.50
C LYS A 77 -2.03 -10.72 -3.43
N LEU A 78 -2.73 -9.59 -3.54
CA LEU A 78 -3.91 -9.44 -4.39
C LEU A 78 -3.61 -9.75 -5.86
N LEU A 79 -2.47 -9.27 -6.36
CA LEU A 79 -2.04 -9.47 -7.75
C LEU A 79 -1.56 -10.89 -8.03
N LYS A 80 -1.20 -11.67 -7.00
CA LYS A 80 -0.83 -13.08 -7.11
C LYS A 80 -2.02 -14.04 -7.01
N THR A 81 -3.09 -13.64 -6.32
CA THR A 81 -4.26 -14.50 -6.12
C THR A 81 -5.23 -14.45 -7.31
N GLU A 82 -5.67 -15.61 -7.78
CA GLU A 82 -6.73 -15.74 -8.79
C GLU A 82 -8.11 -15.44 -8.14
N GLY A 83 -8.98 -14.67 -8.81
CA GLY A 83 -10.33 -14.37 -8.31
C GLY A 83 -10.79 -12.91 -8.43
N THR A 84 -11.78 -12.49 -7.64
CA THR A 84 -12.46 -11.19 -7.68
C THR A 84 -12.01 -10.26 -6.54
N ALA A 85 -10.77 -9.78 -6.60
CA ALA A 85 -10.26 -8.76 -5.67
C ALA A 85 -9.89 -7.45 -6.36
N ASP A 86 -10.40 -7.24 -7.57
CA ASP A 86 -10.15 -6.05 -8.38
C ASP A 86 -10.64 -4.78 -7.67
N THR A 87 -11.69 -4.87 -6.84
CA THR A 87 -12.16 -3.75 -6.00
C THR A 87 -11.12 -3.33 -4.97
N ALA A 88 -10.52 -4.27 -4.24
CA ALA A 88 -9.47 -3.95 -3.26
C ALA A 88 -8.21 -3.39 -3.93
N LEU A 89 -7.88 -3.87 -5.13
CA LEU A 89 -6.80 -3.32 -5.95
C LEU A 89 -7.08 -1.86 -6.33
N ILE A 90 -8.29 -1.57 -6.80
CA ILE A 90 -8.76 -0.21 -7.15
C ILE A 90 -8.73 0.69 -5.91
N ASP A 91 -9.28 0.25 -4.77
CA ASP A 91 -9.34 1.04 -3.54
C ASP A 91 -7.95 1.47 -3.09
N ILE A 92 -6.98 0.55 -3.07
CA ILE A 92 -5.61 0.88 -2.65
C ILE A 92 -4.97 1.88 -3.63
N ILE A 93 -5.05 1.64 -4.94
CA ILE A 93 -4.36 2.47 -5.92
C ILE A 93 -5.00 3.86 -6.01
N CYS A 94 -6.33 3.94 -6.08
CA CYS A 94 -7.06 5.17 -6.29
C CYS A 94 -7.10 6.08 -5.04
N CYS A 95 -7.08 5.51 -3.83
CA CYS A 95 -7.11 6.30 -2.60
C CYS A 95 -5.73 6.77 -2.10
N CYS A 96 -4.63 6.26 -2.66
CA CYS A 96 -3.29 6.78 -2.34
C CYS A 96 -3.14 8.24 -2.78
N SER A 97 -2.48 9.08 -1.99
CA SER A 97 -2.04 10.41 -2.45
C SER A 97 -0.97 10.27 -3.54
N PRO A 98 -0.67 11.32 -4.34
CA PRO A 98 0.39 11.25 -5.35
C PRO A 98 1.75 10.87 -4.75
N THR A 99 2.07 11.43 -3.58
CA THR A 99 3.29 11.13 -2.81
C THR A 99 3.30 9.68 -2.33
N ASP A 100 2.19 9.21 -1.75
CA ASP A 100 2.07 7.83 -1.26
C ASP A 100 2.15 6.82 -2.40
N LEU A 101 1.54 7.11 -3.54
CA LEU A 101 1.58 6.21 -4.70
C LEU A 101 2.99 6.07 -5.27
N SER A 102 3.76 7.16 -5.30
CA SER A 102 5.18 7.11 -5.70
C SER A 102 6.01 6.28 -4.72
N ALA A 103 5.84 6.50 -3.41
CA ALA A 103 6.49 5.71 -2.37
C ALA A 103 6.09 4.23 -2.46
N LEU A 104 4.82 3.94 -2.71
CA LEU A 104 4.26 2.60 -2.86
C LEU A 104 4.87 1.86 -4.04
N GLN A 105 4.98 2.50 -5.20
CA GLN A 105 5.61 1.89 -6.38
C GLN A 105 7.10 1.56 -6.12
N LYS A 106 7.80 2.44 -5.40
CA LYS A 106 9.19 2.21 -5.00
C LYS A 106 9.33 1.02 -4.06
N VAL A 107 8.60 1.02 -2.95
CA VAL A 107 8.63 -0.06 -1.95
C VAL A 107 8.19 -1.40 -2.56
N TYR A 108 7.14 -1.40 -3.38
CA TYR A 108 6.70 -2.60 -4.09
C TYR A 108 7.82 -3.19 -4.94
N LYS A 109 8.56 -2.35 -5.67
CA LYS A 109 9.68 -2.79 -6.50
C LYS A 109 10.84 -3.34 -5.67
N GLU A 110 11.17 -2.69 -4.55
CA GLU A 110 12.22 -3.13 -3.64
C GLU A 110 11.90 -4.50 -3.02
N ASP A 111 10.66 -4.70 -2.55
CA ASP A 111 10.26 -5.92 -1.84
C ASP A 111 9.99 -7.11 -2.77
N THR A 112 9.52 -6.87 -4.00
CA THR A 112 9.06 -7.93 -4.91
C THR A 112 9.96 -8.17 -6.11
N SER A 113 10.92 -7.26 -6.36
CA SER A 113 11.72 -7.21 -7.59
C SER A 113 10.90 -7.08 -8.88
N ARG A 114 9.61 -6.68 -8.79
CA ARG A 114 8.67 -6.48 -9.90
C ARG A 114 8.10 -5.07 -9.84
N THR A 115 7.68 -4.51 -10.97
CA THR A 115 6.99 -3.21 -10.96
C THR A 115 5.50 -3.41 -10.73
N LEU A 116 4.89 -2.53 -9.92
CA LEU A 116 3.44 -2.56 -9.69
C LEU A 116 2.66 -2.45 -11.01
N ALA A 117 3.11 -1.58 -11.91
CA ALA A 117 2.52 -1.41 -13.23
C ALA A 117 2.49 -2.72 -14.06
N ASN A 118 3.60 -3.47 -14.13
CA ASN A 118 3.61 -4.74 -14.86
C ASN A 118 2.67 -5.78 -14.26
N ASP A 119 2.58 -5.82 -12.92
CA ASP A 119 1.74 -6.80 -12.25
C ASP A 119 0.25 -6.46 -12.41
N VAL A 120 -0.10 -5.18 -12.35
CA VAL A 120 -1.44 -4.68 -12.67
C VAL A 120 -1.80 -4.94 -14.14
N GLU A 121 -0.88 -4.69 -15.06
CA GLU A 121 -1.08 -4.92 -16.50
C GLU A 121 -1.41 -6.39 -16.78
N LYS A 122 -0.66 -7.31 -16.16
CA LYS A 122 -0.89 -8.76 -16.31
C LYS A 122 -2.20 -9.20 -15.69
N ARG A 123 -2.62 -8.59 -14.56
CA ARG A 123 -3.77 -9.04 -13.78
C ARG A 123 -5.11 -8.53 -14.29
N THR A 124 -5.15 -7.29 -14.78
CA THR A 124 -6.36 -6.61 -15.24
C THR A 124 -6.52 -6.73 -16.75
N ASN A 125 -7.67 -6.38 -17.33
CA ASN A 125 -7.88 -6.40 -18.78
C ASN A 125 -8.82 -5.28 -19.24
N GLY A 126 -8.91 -5.09 -20.56
CA GLY A 126 -9.75 -4.09 -21.19
C GLY A 126 -9.54 -2.68 -20.64
N THR A 127 -10.63 -1.93 -20.55
CA THR A 127 -10.66 -0.53 -20.12
C THR A 127 -10.17 -0.33 -18.68
N LEU A 128 -10.41 -1.31 -17.78
CA LEU A 128 -9.90 -1.22 -16.41
C LEU A 128 -8.37 -1.19 -16.40
N ARG A 129 -7.72 -2.07 -17.18
CA ARG A 129 -6.26 -2.08 -17.31
C ARG A 129 -5.75 -0.73 -17.79
N GLU A 130 -6.34 -0.20 -18.86
CA GLU A 130 -5.93 1.07 -19.46
C GLU A 130 -5.96 2.21 -18.43
N TYR A 131 -7.06 2.34 -17.68
CA TYR A 131 -7.18 3.37 -16.66
C TYR A 131 -6.22 3.16 -15.49
N MET A 132 -6.01 1.94 -15.03
CA MET A 132 -5.11 1.69 -13.91
C MET A 132 -3.65 1.95 -14.27
N ILE A 133 -3.23 1.57 -15.49
CA ILE A 133 -1.89 1.87 -15.99
C ILE A 133 -1.70 3.38 -16.18
N LEU A 134 -2.71 4.09 -16.69
CA LEU A 134 -2.69 5.54 -16.75
C LEU A 134 -2.50 6.14 -15.35
N PHE A 135 -3.29 5.70 -14.38
CA PHE A 135 -3.25 6.22 -13.00
C PHE A 135 -1.88 6.02 -12.33
N LEU A 136 -1.22 4.89 -12.59
CA LEU A 136 0.11 4.58 -12.05
C LEU A 136 1.23 5.39 -12.71
N ASN A 137 1.10 5.71 -14.00
CA ASN A 137 2.13 6.36 -14.79
C ASN A 137 2.00 7.90 -14.84
N THR A 138 0.82 8.45 -14.53
CA THR A 138 0.61 9.90 -14.54
C THR A 138 1.03 10.58 -13.25
N GLU A 139 1.66 11.74 -13.37
CA GLU A 139 1.87 12.64 -12.24
C GLU A 139 0.54 13.30 -11.86
N ARG A 140 -0.09 12.79 -10.81
CA ARG A 140 -1.33 13.36 -10.28
C ARG A 140 -1.03 14.69 -9.59
N LYS A 141 -1.68 15.76 -10.06
CA LYS A 141 -1.61 17.08 -9.42
C LYS A 141 -2.20 17.00 -8.00
N ALA A 142 -1.38 17.32 -7.00
CA ALA A 142 -1.86 17.49 -5.64
C ALA A 142 -2.47 18.88 -5.47
N PHE A 143 -3.59 18.96 -4.76
CA PHE A 143 -4.22 20.22 -4.37
C PHE A 143 -4.15 20.37 -2.86
N SER A 144 -3.78 21.56 -2.40
CA SER A 144 -3.85 21.90 -0.98
C SER A 144 -5.30 22.04 -0.53
N PHE A 145 -5.53 21.83 0.77
CA PHE A 145 -6.84 22.04 1.37
C PHE A 145 -7.36 23.47 1.12
N ALA A 146 -6.48 24.48 1.21
CA ALA A 146 -6.85 25.86 0.93
C ALA A 146 -7.34 26.06 -0.50
N GLN A 147 -6.66 25.49 -1.50
CA GLN A 147 -7.11 25.58 -2.90
C GLN A 147 -8.47 24.90 -3.11
N LEU A 148 -8.68 23.72 -2.52
CA LEU A 148 -9.95 23.01 -2.60
C LEU A 148 -11.06 23.81 -1.91
N GLN A 149 -10.80 24.33 -0.71
CA GLN A 149 -11.76 25.13 0.05
C GLN A 149 -12.15 26.40 -0.70
N THR A 150 -11.19 27.11 -1.29
CA THR A 150 -11.47 28.29 -2.10
C THR A 150 -12.38 27.92 -3.26
N ALA A 151 -12.00 26.92 -4.07
CA ALA A 151 -12.79 26.52 -5.24
C ALA A 151 -14.24 26.15 -4.90
N VAL A 152 -14.45 25.43 -3.80
CA VAL A 152 -15.79 25.05 -3.33
C VAL A 152 -16.57 26.25 -2.81
N THR A 153 -15.92 27.15 -2.06
CA THR A 153 -16.60 28.28 -1.40
C THR A 153 -16.98 29.37 -2.40
N THR A 154 -16.11 29.65 -3.37
CA THR A 154 -16.33 30.69 -4.39
C THR A 154 -17.03 30.15 -5.65
N ALA A 155 -17.17 28.83 -5.77
CA ALA A 155 -17.54 28.14 -7.01
C ALA A 155 -16.62 28.51 -8.21
N ASP A 156 -15.40 28.96 -7.92
CA ASP A 156 -14.37 29.29 -8.91
C ASP A 156 -13.45 28.08 -9.12
N TRP A 157 -13.65 27.39 -10.24
CA TRP A 157 -12.90 26.19 -10.58
C TRP A 157 -11.57 26.48 -11.29
N ASP A 158 -11.32 27.73 -11.69
CA ASP A 158 -10.07 28.16 -12.34
C ASP A 158 -8.87 27.96 -11.39
N VAL A 159 -9.13 27.96 -10.08
CA VAL A 159 -8.15 27.64 -9.03
C VAL A 159 -7.59 26.22 -9.16
N LEU A 160 -8.40 25.27 -9.64
CA LEU A 160 -8.01 23.86 -9.77
C LEU A 160 -7.66 23.49 -11.22
N VAL A 161 -8.42 24.02 -12.18
CA VAL A 161 -8.36 23.69 -13.60
C VAL A 161 -7.73 24.84 -14.38
N ASN A 162 -6.69 24.52 -15.16
CA ASN A 162 -6.11 25.47 -16.11
C ASN A 162 -6.89 25.43 -17.43
N PHE A 163 -7.95 26.23 -17.54
CA PHE A 163 -8.83 26.25 -18.71
C PHE A 163 -8.08 26.63 -20.00
N GLN A 164 -7.15 27.58 -19.94
CA GLN A 164 -6.34 27.95 -21.11
C GLN A 164 -5.49 26.78 -21.62
N GLU A 165 -4.88 26.03 -20.71
CA GLU A 165 -4.11 24.84 -21.09
C GLU A 165 -5.01 23.75 -21.66
N ALA A 166 -6.23 23.61 -21.14
CA ALA A 166 -7.23 22.67 -21.68
C ALA A 166 -7.63 23.04 -23.11
N GLU A 167 -7.88 24.33 -23.39
CA GLU A 167 -8.15 24.82 -24.75
C GLU A 167 -6.98 24.55 -25.70
N ASN A 168 -5.76 24.94 -25.31
CA ASN A 168 -4.56 24.71 -26.12
C ASN A 168 -4.36 23.21 -26.44
N LYS A 169 -4.64 22.33 -25.47
CA LYS A 169 -4.61 20.89 -25.67
C LYS A 169 -5.72 20.40 -26.61
N ALA A 170 -6.93 20.96 -26.50
CA ALA A 170 -8.04 20.62 -27.39
C ALA A 170 -7.75 21.02 -28.84
N GLU A 171 -7.19 22.21 -29.09
CA GLU A 171 -6.76 22.65 -30.42
C GLU A 171 -5.67 21.76 -31.01
N ARG A 172 -4.72 21.33 -30.18
CA ARG A 172 -3.68 20.40 -30.58
C ARG A 172 -4.23 19.03 -30.98
N ILE A 173 -5.24 18.53 -30.26
CA ILE A 173 -5.92 17.29 -30.63
C ILE A 173 -6.71 17.48 -31.93
N PHE A 174 -7.45 18.58 -32.07
CA PHE A 174 -8.23 18.87 -33.28
C PHE A 174 -7.35 18.95 -34.53
N SER A 175 -6.20 19.61 -34.43
CA SER A 175 -5.24 19.68 -35.54
C SER A 175 -4.63 18.32 -35.86
N ALA A 176 -4.28 17.49 -34.86
CA ALA A 176 -3.71 16.16 -35.10
C ALA A 176 -4.67 15.15 -35.75
N VAL A 177 -5.99 15.30 -35.56
CA VAL A 177 -7.00 14.38 -36.13
C VAL A 177 -7.43 14.78 -37.54
N ASN A 178 -7.29 16.06 -37.90
CA ASN A 178 -7.78 16.62 -39.18
C ASN A 178 -6.66 16.93 -40.20
N THR A 179 -5.44 16.43 -39.97
CA THR A 179 -4.36 16.36 -40.98
C THR A 179 -4.36 15.02 -41.68
#